data_AF-A0A395GXT9-F1
#
_entry.id   AF-A0A395GXT9-F1
#
_cell.length_a   1.000
_cell.length_b   1.000
_cell.length_c   1.000
_cell.angle_alpha   90.00
_cell.angle_beta   90.00
_cell.angle_gamma   90.00
#
_symmetry.space_group_name_H-M   'P 1'
#
loop_
_entity.id
_entity.type
_entity.pdbx_description
1 polymer ?
#
loop_
_entity_poly.entity_id
_entity_poly.type
_entity_poly.pdbx_seq_one_letter_code
_entity_poly.pdbx_strand_id
1 'polypeptide(L)'
;MPEPYHPSRPTTTDDLVDRLKKTPSTKEREALEALVSRMVELFKDHQKDSFIIEASVISDVASKQDCHDLVYAFSRAIITGTADGNVVNATLLMSFASCLGHMKFKIPKEIAQFASLLRSLSKQLTITTNSGQPQDRYNLLCTIGNVLDAMVDMKFSGIDREELHKPLLDNLHALGKSDEPRTSQAARYAHQALLKVPDNESPSGAFCRYSWTIINATTKVASTTSLIDLGVFLEATADHRPVLNFLKKIGNMAN
;
A
#
# COMPACT_ATOMS: atom_id res chain seq x y z
N MET A 1 -41.15 23.17 33.18
CA MET A 1 -40.21 23.05 32.05
C MET A 1 -39.76 21.60 31.97
N PRO A 2 -39.70 20.98 30.79
CA PRO A 2 -39.06 19.67 30.67
C PRO A 2 -37.57 19.82 30.95
N GLU A 3 -36.99 18.90 31.74
CA GLU A 3 -35.55 18.89 31.99
C GLU A 3 -34.77 18.75 30.68
N PRO A 4 -33.62 19.44 30.54
CA PRO A 4 -32.76 19.24 29.39
C PRO A 4 -32.31 17.78 29.34
N TYR A 5 -32.71 17.07 28.29
CA TYR A 5 -32.29 15.70 28.03
C TYR A 5 -30.78 15.71 27.72
N HIS A 6 -29.99 15.14 28.62
CA HIS A 6 -28.56 14.93 28.44
C HIS A 6 -28.32 13.45 28.12
N PRO A 7 -28.03 13.08 26.86
CA PRO A 7 -27.77 11.70 26.51
C PRO A 7 -26.52 11.20 27.27
N SER A 8 -26.57 9.97 27.77
CA SER A 8 -25.46 9.36 28.50
C SER A 8 -24.22 9.20 27.61
N ARG A 9 -23.04 9.09 28.24
CA ARG A 9 -21.79 8.81 27.52
C ARG A 9 -21.85 7.43 26.86
N PRO A 10 -21.32 7.26 25.63
CA PRO A 10 -21.19 5.93 25.03
C PRO A 10 -20.39 4.98 25.92
N THR A 11 -20.85 3.74 26.02
CA THR A 11 -20.21 2.71 26.88
C THR A 11 -19.35 1.74 26.09
N THR A 12 -19.53 1.67 24.77
CA THR A 12 -18.74 0.86 23.84
C THR A 12 -18.35 1.67 22.62
N THR A 13 -17.30 1.23 21.91
CA THR A 13 -16.85 1.86 20.67
C THR A 13 -17.90 1.72 19.56
N ASP A 14 -18.60 0.58 19.49
CA ASP A 14 -19.68 0.37 18.52
C ASP A 14 -20.86 1.32 18.78
N ASP A 15 -21.27 1.50 20.04
CA ASP A 15 -22.30 2.48 20.42
C ASP A 15 -21.90 3.92 20.03
N LEU A 16 -20.62 4.29 20.23
CA LEU A 16 -20.08 5.57 19.80
C LEU A 16 -20.21 5.75 18.27
N VAL A 17 -19.78 4.76 17.49
CA VAL A 17 -19.84 4.79 16.02
C VAL A 17 -21.29 4.87 15.53
N ASP A 18 -22.16 4.05 16.09
CA ASP A 18 -23.59 4.01 15.73
C ASP A 18 -24.29 5.33 16.01
N ARG A 19 -24.01 5.95 17.16
CA ARG A 19 -24.54 7.26 17.50
C ARG A 19 -24.01 8.34 16.55
N LEU A 20 -22.71 8.36 16.26
CA LEU A 20 -22.15 9.33 15.31
C LEU A 20 -22.75 9.25 13.90
N LYS A 21 -23.15 8.06 13.46
CA LYS A 21 -23.84 7.86 12.17
C LYS A 21 -25.29 8.33 12.18
N LYS A 22 -25.97 8.22 13.33
CA LYS A 22 -27.42 8.52 13.47
C LYS A 22 -27.68 9.95 13.95
N THR A 23 -26.73 10.56 14.65
CA THR A 23 -26.91 11.88 15.28
C THR A 23 -26.68 13.00 14.26
N PRO A 24 -27.69 13.86 14.00
CA PRO A 24 -27.53 15.02 13.15
C PRO A 24 -26.61 16.06 13.80
N SER A 25 -26.13 17.02 13.00
CA SER A 25 -25.22 18.10 13.44
C SER A 25 -25.78 18.86 14.65
N THR A 26 -25.28 18.52 15.84
CA THR A 26 -25.72 18.98 17.15
C THR A 26 -24.52 19.05 18.09
N LYS A 27 -24.66 19.69 19.25
CA LYS A 27 -23.63 19.71 20.31
C LYS A 27 -23.21 18.31 20.78
N GLU A 28 -24.13 17.34 20.72
CA GLU A 28 -23.81 15.94 21.00
C GLU A 28 -22.82 15.39 19.98
N ARG A 29 -23.06 15.65 18.68
CA ARG A 29 -22.16 15.22 17.61
C ARG A 29 -20.73 15.75 17.81
N GLU A 30 -20.58 17.04 18.12
CA GLU A 30 -19.28 17.66 18.39
C GLU A 30 -18.55 16.97 19.56
N ALA A 31 -19.28 16.63 20.63
CA ALA A 31 -18.70 15.93 21.78
C ALA A 31 -18.28 14.49 21.44
N LEU A 32 -19.05 13.78 20.61
CA LEU A 32 -18.72 12.43 20.15
C LEU A 32 -17.52 12.46 19.17
N GLU A 33 -17.46 13.45 18.27
CA GLU A 33 -16.31 13.67 17.38
C GLU A 33 -15.03 13.97 18.19
N ALA A 34 -15.11 14.84 19.20
CA ALA A 34 -13.99 15.12 20.10
C ALA A 34 -13.52 13.86 20.87
N LEU A 35 -14.45 12.98 21.26
CA LEU A 35 -14.12 11.70 21.88
C LEU A 35 -13.37 10.78 20.90
N VAL A 36 -13.81 10.70 19.63
CA VAL A 36 -13.10 9.95 18.58
C VAL A 36 -11.70 10.49 18.39
N SER A 37 -11.53 11.81 18.22
CA SER A 37 -10.19 12.41 18.05
C SER A 37 -9.29 12.10 19.24
N ARG A 38 -9.82 12.11 20.47
CA ARG A 38 -9.03 11.74 21.65
C ARG A 38 -8.62 10.26 21.66
N MET A 39 -9.48 9.35 21.19
CA MET A 39 -9.13 7.93 21.05
C MET A 39 -8.03 7.74 19.99
N VAL A 40 -8.10 8.47 18.88
CA VAL A 40 -7.06 8.46 17.84
C VAL A 40 -5.72 8.97 18.37
N GLU A 41 -5.71 10.08 19.09
CA GLU A 41 -4.51 10.61 19.74
C GLU A 41 -3.87 9.57 20.68
N LEU A 42 -4.68 8.93 21.54
CA LEU A 42 -4.19 7.90 22.46
C LEU A 42 -3.58 6.71 21.72
N PHE A 43 -4.19 6.27 20.61
CA PHE A 43 -3.61 5.20 19.81
C PHE A 43 -2.32 5.65 19.12
N LYS A 44 -2.27 6.85 18.56
CA LYS A 44 -1.09 7.42 17.92
C LYS A 44 0.11 7.52 18.87
N ASP A 45 -0.12 7.97 20.09
CA ASP A 45 0.92 8.20 21.09
C ASP A 45 1.44 6.90 21.72
N HIS A 46 0.56 5.92 21.92
CA HIS A 46 0.90 4.72 22.70
C HIS A 46 1.00 3.43 21.90
N GLN A 47 0.25 3.30 20.80
CA GLN A 47 0.22 2.12 19.90
C GLN A 47 0.05 0.79 20.64
N LYS A 48 -0.70 0.78 21.75
CA LYS A 48 -0.92 -0.43 22.55
C LYS A 48 -1.80 -1.42 21.79
N ASP A 49 -1.46 -2.70 21.90
CA ASP A 49 -2.25 -3.79 21.31
C ASP A 49 -3.72 -3.75 21.75
N SER A 50 -3.98 -3.36 22.99
CA SER A 50 -5.33 -3.21 23.55
C SER A 50 -6.18 -2.10 22.92
N PHE A 51 -5.62 -1.28 22.03
CA PHE A 51 -6.34 -0.18 21.36
C PHE A 51 -6.55 -0.46 19.86
N ILE A 52 -5.96 -1.53 19.31
CA ILE A 52 -5.92 -1.81 17.87
C ILE A 52 -7.34 -1.97 17.30
N ILE A 53 -8.19 -2.72 18.00
CA ILE A 53 -9.55 -3.03 17.54
C ILE A 53 -10.38 -1.74 17.55
N GLU A 54 -10.36 -1.01 18.66
CA GLU A 54 -11.09 0.23 18.84
C GLU A 54 -10.65 1.29 17.82
N ALA A 55 -9.34 1.44 17.58
CA ALA A 55 -8.79 2.33 16.58
C ALA A 55 -9.26 1.99 15.15
N SER A 56 -9.42 0.70 14.84
CA SER A 56 -9.99 0.25 13.56
C SER A 56 -11.47 0.55 13.46
N VAL A 57 -12.24 0.39 14.54
CA VAL A 57 -13.69 0.60 14.54
C VAL A 57 -14.02 2.09 14.36
N ILE A 58 -13.33 2.98 15.08
CA ILE A 58 -13.58 4.43 14.98
C ILE A 58 -13.16 5.02 13.63
N SER A 59 -12.36 4.32 12.83
CA SER A 59 -11.89 4.84 11.53
C SER A 59 -13.03 5.12 10.54
N ASP A 60 -14.19 4.46 10.70
CA ASP A 60 -15.36 4.63 9.83
C ASP A 60 -16.09 5.97 10.03
N VAL A 61 -15.93 6.58 11.21
CA VAL A 61 -16.55 7.87 11.58
C VAL A 61 -15.51 8.97 11.85
N ALA A 62 -14.22 8.64 11.75
CA ALA A 62 -13.12 9.56 11.97
C ALA A 62 -13.13 10.73 10.98
N SER A 63 -12.68 11.89 11.46
CA SER A 63 -12.44 13.05 10.60
C SER A 63 -11.29 12.77 9.62
N LYS A 64 -11.11 13.63 8.62
CA LYS A 64 -9.99 13.50 7.68
C LYS A 64 -8.63 13.50 8.38
N GLN A 65 -8.45 14.39 9.36
CA GLN A 65 -7.21 14.49 10.12
C GLN A 65 -6.98 13.26 10.99
N ASP A 66 -8.05 12.79 11.66
CA ASP A 66 -8.01 11.58 12.47
C ASP A 66 -7.68 10.33 11.64
N CYS A 67 -8.20 10.22 10.42
CA CYS A 67 -7.82 9.14 9.49
C CYS A 67 -6.33 9.17 9.13
N HIS A 68 -5.76 10.36 8.92
CA HIS A 68 -4.32 10.51 8.65
C HIS A 68 -3.49 10.07 9.86
N ASP A 69 -3.92 10.44 11.05
CA ASP A 69 -3.28 10.06 12.31
C ASP A 69 -3.39 8.55 12.60
N LEU A 70 -4.53 7.94 12.29
CA LEU A 70 -4.72 6.49 12.36
C LEU A 70 -3.79 5.74 11.41
N VAL A 71 -3.68 6.15 10.14
CA VAL A 71 -2.75 5.48 9.21
C VAL A 71 -1.32 5.62 9.68
N TYR A 72 -0.92 6.81 10.11
CA TYR A 72 0.41 7.00 10.67
C TYR A 72 0.67 6.06 11.86
N ALA A 73 -0.28 5.98 12.80
CA ALA A 73 -0.18 5.15 13.99
C ALA A 73 -0.09 3.65 13.65
N PHE A 74 -0.95 3.15 12.77
CA PHE A 74 -0.93 1.75 12.33
C PHE A 74 0.34 1.42 11.54
N SER A 75 0.74 2.27 10.58
CA SER A 75 1.99 2.10 9.83
C SER A 75 3.17 1.98 10.78
N ARG A 76 3.25 2.88 11.77
CA ARG A 76 4.33 2.89 12.76
C ARG A 76 4.30 1.64 13.65
N ALA A 77 3.13 1.24 14.14
CA ALA A 77 2.98 0.03 14.95
C ALA A 77 3.45 -1.22 14.19
N ILE A 78 3.10 -1.33 12.90
CA ILE A 78 3.56 -2.43 12.04
C ILE A 78 5.08 -2.36 11.87
N ILE A 79 5.61 -1.21 11.42
CA ILE A 79 7.05 -1.02 11.17
C ILE A 79 7.86 -1.37 12.43
N THR A 80 7.47 -0.84 13.60
CA THR A 80 8.14 -1.13 14.87
C THR A 80 8.00 -2.59 15.28
N GLY A 81 6.81 -3.19 15.16
CA GLY A 81 6.61 -4.61 15.46
C GLY A 81 7.43 -5.55 14.59
N THR A 82 7.80 -5.13 13.37
CA THR A 82 8.61 -5.93 12.44
C THR A 82 10.13 -5.79 12.63
N ALA A 83 10.58 -4.80 13.44
CA ALA A 83 11.99 -4.39 13.50
C ALA A 83 12.92 -5.53 13.95
N ASP A 84 12.49 -6.30 14.95
CA ASP A 84 13.27 -7.40 15.55
C ASP A 84 13.12 -8.74 14.80
N GLY A 85 12.46 -8.75 13.64
CA GLY A 85 12.15 -9.99 12.90
C GLY A 85 11.00 -10.80 13.51
N ASN A 86 10.31 -10.25 14.51
CA ASN A 86 9.10 -10.83 15.08
C ASN A 86 7.98 -10.89 14.05
N VAL A 87 7.14 -11.93 14.13
CA VAL A 87 5.93 -12.06 13.31
C VAL A 87 4.96 -10.95 13.67
N VAL A 88 4.42 -10.27 12.66
CA VAL A 88 3.47 -9.18 12.86
C VAL A 88 2.16 -9.71 13.43
N ASN A 89 1.65 -9.03 14.46
CA ASN A 89 0.36 -9.33 15.07
C ASN A 89 -0.75 -9.36 13.99
N ALA A 90 -1.43 -10.50 13.84
CA ALA A 90 -2.49 -10.69 12.85
C ALA A 90 -3.66 -9.71 13.03
N THR A 91 -4.02 -9.40 14.28
CA THR A 91 -5.06 -8.41 14.60
C THR A 91 -4.64 -7.03 14.12
N LEU A 92 -3.37 -6.64 14.30
CA LEU A 92 -2.84 -5.37 13.80
C LEU A 92 -2.98 -5.27 12.27
N LEU A 93 -2.59 -6.34 11.56
CA LEU A 93 -2.67 -6.41 10.10
C LEU A 93 -4.10 -6.28 9.57
N MET A 94 -5.05 -7.00 10.19
CA MET A 94 -6.46 -6.99 9.80
C MET A 94 -7.14 -5.65 10.14
N SER A 95 -6.88 -5.11 11.33
CA SER A 95 -7.38 -3.80 11.75
C SER A 95 -6.87 -2.68 10.85
N PHE A 96 -5.61 -2.73 10.46
CA PHE A 96 -5.09 -1.73 9.52
C PHE A 96 -5.69 -1.87 8.12
N ALA A 97 -5.86 -3.10 7.61
CA ALA A 97 -6.53 -3.33 6.34
C ALA A 97 -7.99 -2.80 6.34
N SER A 98 -8.73 -3.06 7.42
CA SER A 98 -10.08 -2.50 7.61
C SER A 98 -10.07 -0.98 7.67
N CYS A 99 -9.11 -0.39 8.39
CA CYS A 99 -8.93 1.06 8.48
C CYS A 99 -8.74 1.68 7.09
N LEU A 100 -7.85 1.12 6.26
CA LEU A 100 -7.64 1.56 4.89
C LEU A 100 -8.90 1.41 4.02
N GLY A 101 -9.62 0.29 4.15
CA GLY A 101 -10.85 0.02 3.39
C GLY A 101 -11.99 1.00 3.67
N HIS A 102 -12.02 1.62 4.85
CA HIS A 102 -13.02 2.63 5.22
C HIS A 102 -12.65 4.06 4.81
N MET A 103 -11.45 4.28 4.27
CA MET A 103 -10.98 5.64 3.99
C MET A 103 -11.68 6.26 2.79
N LYS A 104 -12.34 7.39 3.05
CA LYS A 104 -12.99 8.22 2.03
C LYS A 104 -12.08 9.34 1.53
N PHE A 105 -10.86 9.45 2.07
CA PHE A 105 -9.96 10.56 1.85
C PHE A 105 -8.61 10.09 1.35
N LYS A 106 -8.00 10.91 0.49
CA LYS A 106 -6.59 10.72 0.10
C LYS A 106 -5.68 11.03 1.28
N ILE A 107 -4.69 10.17 1.51
CA ILE A 107 -3.65 10.41 2.50
C ILE A 107 -2.44 11.04 1.80
N PRO A 108 -1.90 12.13 2.34
CA PRO A 108 -0.64 12.68 1.86
C PRO A 108 0.48 11.64 1.90
N LYS A 109 1.28 11.63 0.84
CA LYS A 109 2.38 10.68 0.63
C LYS A 109 3.36 10.67 1.81
N GLU A 110 3.56 11.82 2.43
CA GLU A 110 4.50 12.10 3.52
C GLU A 110 4.04 11.48 4.85
N ILE A 111 2.72 11.32 5.04
CA ILE A 111 2.15 10.89 6.33
C ILE A 111 2.17 9.38 6.48
N ALA A 112 1.81 8.65 5.43
CA ALA A 112 1.49 7.23 5.57
C ALA A 112 2.70 6.30 5.69
N GLN A 113 3.92 6.81 5.45
CA GLN A 113 5.16 6.02 5.45
C GLN A 113 5.06 4.74 4.60
N PHE A 114 4.23 4.75 3.55
CA PHE A 114 3.84 3.54 2.80
C PHE A 114 5.05 2.80 2.20
N ALA A 115 6.09 3.50 1.76
CA ALA A 115 7.31 2.85 1.27
C ALA A 115 8.02 2.04 2.38
N SER A 116 8.19 2.62 3.57
CA SER A 116 8.79 1.94 4.72
C SER A 116 7.92 0.80 5.24
N LEU A 117 6.60 1.01 5.25
CA LEU A 117 5.64 -0.01 5.63
C LEU A 117 5.68 -1.19 4.65
N LEU A 118 5.61 -0.93 3.35
CA LEU A 118 5.65 -1.97 2.31
C LEU A 118 6.97 -2.74 2.35
N ARG A 119 8.10 -2.07 2.61
CA ARG A 119 9.40 -2.73 2.85
C ARG A 119 9.35 -3.67 4.04
N SER A 120 8.76 -3.22 5.15
CA SER A 120 8.61 -4.00 6.38
C SER A 120 7.73 -5.24 6.16
N LEU A 121 6.58 -5.07 5.49
CA LEU A 121 5.66 -6.15 5.14
C LEU A 121 6.29 -7.14 4.15
N SER A 122 7.05 -6.66 3.15
CA SER A 122 7.77 -7.49 2.19
C SER A 122 8.84 -8.37 2.85
N LYS A 123 9.62 -7.78 3.79
CA LYS A 123 10.59 -8.52 4.60
C LYS A 123 9.89 -9.63 5.40
N GLN A 124 8.78 -9.30 6.06
CA GLN A 124 7.99 -10.28 6.81
C GLN A 124 7.42 -11.38 5.91
N LEU A 125 6.98 -11.05 4.69
CA LEU A 125 6.44 -12.04 3.76
C LEU A 125 7.51 -13.06 3.39
N THR A 126 8.75 -12.61 3.24
CA THR A 126 9.90 -13.49 2.98
C THR A 126 10.19 -14.39 4.19
N ILE A 127 10.10 -13.88 5.42
CA ILE A 127 10.29 -14.65 6.65
C ILE A 127 9.18 -15.70 6.82
N THR A 128 7.92 -15.27 6.77
CA THR A 128 6.72 -16.12 6.98
C THR A 128 6.56 -17.17 5.88
N THR A 129 7.05 -16.91 4.66
CA THR A 129 7.05 -17.93 3.59
C THR A 129 7.96 -19.12 3.92
N ASN A 130 9.02 -18.91 4.69
CA ASN A 130 9.98 -19.96 5.02
C ASN A 130 9.63 -20.73 6.31
N SER A 131 8.84 -20.15 7.22
CA SER A 131 8.62 -20.75 8.56
C SER A 131 7.28 -20.41 9.23
N GLY A 132 6.35 -19.75 8.55
CA GLY A 132 5.13 -19.21 9.15
C GLY A 132 3.89 -20.10 8.96
N GLN A 133 2.85 -19.83 9.75
CA GLN A 133 1.54 -20.47 9.59
C GLN A 133 0.85 -19.97 8.30
N PRO A 134 0.10 -20.82 7.58
CA PRO A 134 -0.59 -20.42 6.35
C PRO A 134 -1.51 -19.20 6.52
N GLN A 135 -2.19 -19.09 7.67
CA GLN A 135 -3.10 -17.97 7.95
C GLN A 135 -2.35 -16.64 8.11
N ASP A 136 -1.16 -16.64 8.73
CA ASP A 136 -0.36 -15.42 8.90
C ASP A 136 0.13 -14.90 7.55
N ARG A 137 0.54 -15.82 6.67
CA ARG A 137 0.92 -15.49 5.28
C ARG A 137 -0.26 -14.88 4.52
N TYR A 138 -1.45 -15.47 4.65
CA TYR A 138 -2.66 -14.95 4.02
C TYR A 138 -2.99 -13.54 4.50
N ASN A 139 -3.02 -13.33 5.82
CA ASN A 139 -3.28 -12.02 6.42
C ASN A 139 -2.30 -10.97 5.92
N LEU A 140 -1.02 -11.32 5.84
CA LEU A 140 0.04 -10.43 5.36
C LEU A 140 -0.14 -10.07 3.87
N LEU A 141 -0.48 -11.04 3.03
CA LEU A 141 -0.77 -10.81 1.61
C LEU A 141 -1.98 -9.89 1.43
N CYS A 142 -3.04 -10.09 2.21
CA CYS A 142 -4.20 -9.21 2.22
C CYS A 142 -3.83 -7.78 2.64
N THR A 143 -3.02 -7.61 3.69
CA THR A 143 -2.57 -6.26 4.09
C THR A 143 -1.69 -5.60 3.04
N ILE A 144 -0.77 -6.35 2.40
CA ILE A 144 0.04 -5.84 1.28
C ILE A 144 -0.88 -5.37 0.14
N GLY A 145 -1.89 -6.18 -0.24
CA GLY A 145 -2.87 -5.79 -1.25
C GLY A 145 -3.58 -4.48 -0.94
N ASN A 146 -4.14 -4.36 0.28
CA ASN A 146 -4.84 -3.15 0.70
C ASN A 146 -3.93 -1.91 0.76
N VAL A 147 -2.68 -2.07 1.21
CA VAL A 147 -1.69 -0.98 1.18
C VAL A 147 -1.42 -0.54 -0.26
N LEU A 148 -1.26 -1.48 -1.18
CA LEU A 148 -1.00 -1.15 -2.59
C LEU A 148 -2.21 -0.48 -3.25
N ASP A 149 -3.43 -0.91 -2.98
CA ASP A 149 -4.63 -0.21 -3.47
C ASP A 149 -4.71 1.22 -2.94
N ALA A 150 -4.47 1.40 -1.63
CA ALA A 150 -4.41 2.73 -1.04
C ALA A 150 -3.33 3.60 -1.71
N MET A 151 -2.17 3.01 -2.03
CA MET A 151 -1.10 3.69 -2.78
C MET A 151 -1.54 4.07 -4.20
N VAL A 152 -2.29 3.21 -4.90
CA VAL A 152 -2.84 3.48 -6.24
C VAL A 152 -3.85 4.63 -6.19
N ASP A 153 -4.81 4.58 -5.27
CA ASP A 153 -5.86 5.60 -5.11
C ASP A 153 -5.28 7.00 -4.79
N MET A 154 -4.14 7.01 -4.10
CA MET A 154 -3.41 8.21 -3.72
C MET A 154 -2.40 8.66 -4.78
N LYS A 155 -2.25 7.92 -5.89
CA LYS A 155 -1.23 8.15 -6.93
C LYS A 155 0.19 8.21 -6.34
N PHE A 156 0.46 7.36 -5.35
CA PHE A 156 1.79 7.23 -4.78
C PHE A 156 2.78 6.80 -5.88
N SER A 157 3.98 7.36 -5.85
CA SER A 157 5.05 7.05 -6.80
C SER A 157 6.41 7.02 -6.10
N GLY A 158 7.42 6.46 -6.76
CA GLY A 158 8.79 6.50 -6.27
C GLY A 158 9.11 5.41 -5.24
N ILE A 159 8.48 4.24 -5.38
CA ILE A 159 9.03 3.02 -4.80
C ILE A 159 10.33 2.70 -5.53
N ASP A 160 11.38 2.35 -4.79
CA ASP A 160 12.62 1.92 -5.43
C ASP A 160 12.42 0.60 -6.19
N ARG A 161 12.80 0.60 -7.47
CA ARG A 161 12.60 -0.53 -8.37
C ARG A 161 13.33 -1.78 -7.88
N GLU A 162 14.63 -1.66 -7.65
CA GLU A 162 15.51 -2.82 -7.46
C GLU A 162 15.54 -3.26 -5.99
N GLU A 163 15.35 -2.33 -5.04
CA GLU A 163 15.30 -2.64 -3.61
C GLU A 163 13.95 -3.18 -3.14
N LEU A 164 12.84 -2.76 -3.76
CA LEU A 164 11.50 -3.08 -3.24
C LEU A 164 10.51 -3.54 -4.31
N HIS A 165 10.32 -2.79 -5.40
CA HIS A 165 9.25 -3.06 -6.35
C HIS A 165 9.41 -4.43 -7.03
N LYS A 166 10.54 -4.65 -7.70
CA LYS A 166 10.80 -5.87 -8.46
C LYS A 166 10.95 -7.11 -7.56
N PRO A 167 11.72 -7.09 -6.45
CA PRO A 167 11.77 -8.25 -5.55
C PRO A 167 10.40 -8.64 -5.00
N LEU A 168 9.57 -7.66 -4.63
CA LEU A 168 8.22 -7.94 -4.15
C LEU A 168 7.32 -8.47 -5.27
N LEU A 169 7.40 -7.91 -6.48
CA LEU A 169 6.64 -8.35 -7.64
C LEU A 169 6.95 -9.81 -7.98
N ASP A 170 8.24 -10.17 -8.03
CA ASP A 170 8.69 -11.54 -8.32
C ASP A 170 8.22 -12.52 -7.23
N ASN A 171 8.29 -12.12 -5.96
CA ASN A 171 7.80 -12.93 -4.83
C ASN A 171 6.28 -13.14 -4.90
N LEU A 172 5.50 -12.08 -5.16
CA LEU A 172 4.04 -12.17 -5.32
C LEU A 172 3.65 -13.03 -6.52
N HIS A 173 4.40 -12.97 -7.63
CA HIS A 173 4.18 -13.82 -8.79
C HIS A 173 4.44 -15.30 -8.46
N ALA A 174 5.51 -15.61 -7.71
CA ALA A 174 5.79 -16.97 -7.25
C ALA A 174 4.69 -17.50 -6.31
N LEU A 175 4.28 -16.71 -5.32
CA LEU A 175 3.19 -17.05 -4.40
C LEU A 175 1.84 -17.18 -5.11
N GLY A 176 1.62 -16.42 -6.19
CA GLY A 176 0.47 -16.55 -7.06
C GLY A 176 0.36 -17.91 -7.75
N LYS A 177 1.42 -18.73 -7.77
CA LYS A 177 1.44 -20.10 -8.30
C LYS A 177 1.31 -21.18 -7.22
N SER A 178 1.11 -20.79 -5.96
CA SER A 178 0.87 -21.71 -4.85
C SER A 178 -0.37 -22.60 -5.09
N ASP A 179 -0.28 -23.87 -4.71
CA ASP A 179 -1.42 -24.81 -4.74
C ASP A 179 -2.51 -24.44 -3.74
N GLU A 180 -2.15 -23.73 -2.67
CA GLU A 180 -3.09 -23.23 -1.66
C GLU A 180 -3.91 -22.05 -2.22
N PRO A 181 -5.24 -22.20 -2.39
CA PRO A 181 -6.02 -21.23 -3.17
C PRO A 181 -6.08 -19.82 -2.57
N ARG A 182 -6.14 -19.67 -1.25
CA ARG A 182 -6.28 -18.35 -0.61
C ARG A 182 -4.99 -17.54 -0.77
N THR A 183 -3.83 -18.15 -0.54
CA THR A 183 -2.53 -17.55 -0.85
C THR A 183 -2.41 -17.19 -2.32
N SER A 184 -2.75 -18.10 -3.24
CA SER A 184 -2.66 -17.83 -4.68
C SER A 184 -3.51 -16.63 -5.09
N GLN A 185 -4.74 -16.55 -4.59
CA GLN A 185 -5.66 -15.45 -4.85
C GLN A 185 -5.13 -14.12 -4.29
N ALA A 186 -4.75 -14.09 -3.00
CA ALA A 186 -4.28 -12.87 -2.34
C ALA A 186 -2.96 -12.36 -2.97
N ALA A 187 -2.06 -13.26 -3.34
CA ALA A 187 -0.80 -12.91 -4.00
C ALA A 187 -1.02 -12.36 -5.41
N ARG A 188 -1.91 -12.98 -6.21
CA ARG A 188 -2.27 -12.45 -7.54
C ARG A 188 -2.91 -11.07 -7.45
N TYR A 189 -3.79 -10.86 -6.46
CA TYR A 189 -4.39 -9.56 -6.21
C TYR A 189 -3.33 -8.48 -5.91
N ALA A 190 -2.48 -8.74 -4.92
CA ALA A 190 -1.39 -7.83 -4.55
C ALA A 190 -0.42 -7.58 -5.71
N HIS A 191 -0.13 -8.61 -6.53
CA HIS A 191 0.70 -8.47 -7.72
C HIS A 191 0.09 -7.47 -8.72
N GLN A 192 -1.20 -7.57 -9.00
CA GLN A 192 -1.89 -6.64 -9.90
C GLN A 192 -1.96 -5.22 -9.33
N ALA A 193 -2.12 -5.08 -8.00
CA ALA A 193 -2.06 -3.77 -7.35
C ALA A 193 -0.66 -3.15 -7.46
N LEU A 194 0.41 -3.92 -7.25
CA LEU A 194 1.80 -3.43 -7.34
C LEU A 194 2.18 -2.96 -8.75
N LEU A 195 1.69 -3.63 -9.80
CA LEU A 195 1.90 -3.19 -11.19
C LEU A 195 1.32 -1.80 -11.47
N LYS A 196 0.31 -1.37 -10.71
CA LYS A 196 -0.31 -0.05 -10.85
C LYS A 196 0.41 1.04 -10.04
N VAL A 197 1.36 0.69 -9.17
CA VAL A 197 2.16 1.65 -8.41
C VAL A 197 3.48 1.91 -9.16
N PRO A 198 3.72 3.13 -9.65
CA PRO A 198 4.94 3.46 -10.39
C PRO A 198 6.19 3.32 -9.51
N ASP A 199 7.20 2.63 -10.02
CA ASP A 199 8.55 2.63 -9.45
C ASP A 199 9.31 3.93 -9.82
N ASN A 200 10.54 4.07 -9.33
CA ASN A 200 11.43 5.19 -9.63
C ASN A 200 12.22 5.01 -10.93
N GLU A 201 11.90 4.01 -11.77
CA GLU A 201 12.60 3.83 -13.05
C GLU A 201 12.23 4.98 -14.00
N SER A 202 13.25 5.66 -14.51
CA SER A 202 13.01 6.63 -15.57
C SER A 202 12.58 5.91 -16.85
N PRO A 203 11.73 6.53 -17.70
CA PRO A 203 11.38 5.96 -19.00
C PRO A 203 12.60 5.59 -19.86
N SER A 204 13.70 6.34 -19.72
CA SER A 204 14.98 6.04 -20.37
C SER A 204 15.72 4.85 -19.76
N GLY A 205 15.62 4.64 -18.44
CA GLY A 205 16.15 3.45 -17.75
C GLY A 205 15.44 2.17 -18.19
N ALA A 206 14.10 2.23 -18.25
CA ALA A 206 13.28 1.12 -18.76
C ALA A 206 13.67 0.78 -20.21
N PHE A 207 13.78 1.80 -21.07
CA PHE A 207 14.20 1.63 -22.46
C PHE A 207 15.59 0.98 -22.57
N CYS A 208 16.60 1.52 -21.89
CA CYS A 208 17.97 0.98 -21.94
C CYS A 208 18.02 -0.50 -21.52
N ARG A 209 17.22 -0.90 -20.52
CA ARG A 209 17.16 -2.28 -20.05
C ARG A 209 16.48 -3.23 -21.03
N TYR A 210 15.36 -2.82 -21.63
CA TYR A 210 14.74 -3.61 -22.70
C TYR A 210 15.67 -3.73 -23.90
N SER A 211 16.36 -2.65 -24.29
CA SER A 211 17.38 -2.69 -25.35
C SER A 211 18.54 -3.62 -25.00
N TRP A 212 19.07 -3.59 -23.76
CA TRP A 212 20.17 -4.46 -23.34
C TRP A 212 19.76 -5.92 -23.19
N THR A 213 18.52 -6.20 -22.77
CA THR A 213 17.98 -7.57 -22.67
C THR A 213 17.82 -8.18 -24.06
N ILE A 214 17.43 -7.39 -25.06
CA ILE A 214 17.41 -7.79 -26.47
C ILE A 214 18.85 -8.06 -26.96
N ILE A 215 19.81 -7.18 -26.66
CA ILE A 215 21.22 -7.37 -27.06
C ILE A 215 21.82 -8.63 -26.43
N ASN A 216 21.59 -8.88 -25.14
CA ASN A 216 22.06 -10.09 -24.46
C ASN A 216 21.36 -11.37 -24.96
N ALA A 217 20.09 -11.30 -25.35
CA ALA A 217 19.39 -12.40 -26.02
C ALA A 217 19.89 -12.65 -27.46
N THR A 218 20.64 -11.71 -28.06
CA THR A 218 21.14 -11.77 -29.45
C THR A 218 22.55 -12.40 -29.55
N THR A 219 23.11 -12.98 -28.50
CA THR A 219 24.35 -13.79 -28.63
C THR A 219 24.09 -15.21 -29.15
N LYS A 220 22.83 -15.59 -29.43
CA LYS A 220 22.49 -16.96 -29.86
C LYS A 220 21.64 -17.11 -31.12
N VAL A 221 21.39 -16.07 -31.91
CA VAL A 221 20.65 -16.22 -33.17
C VAL A 221 21.31 -15.43 -34.30
N ALA A 222 22.13 -16.11 -35.09
CA ALA A 222 22.51 -15.61 -36.40
C ALA A 222 21.24 -15.61 -37.28
N SER A 223 20.99 -14.49 -37.96
CA SER A 223 19.90 -14.24 -38.91
C SER A 223 18.46 -14.37 -38.36
N THR A 224 17.74 -13.26 -38.15
CA THR A 224 16.76 -12.66 -39.08
C THR A 224 16.03 -11.51 -38.35
N THR A 225 15.65 -10.47 -39.08
CA THR A 225 15.07 -9.19 -38.61
C THR A 225 13.84 -9.31 -37.70
N SER A 226 13.88 -8.70 -36.51
CA SER A 226 12.67 -8.28 -35.78
C SER A 226 12.83 -6.86 -35.24
N LEU A 227 12.66 -5.91 -36.15
CA LEU A 227 12.44 -4.48 -35.86
C LEU A 227 10.94 -4.26 -35.59
N ILE A 228 10.37 -5.08 -34.71
CA ILE A 228 8.98 -5.04 -34.26
C ILE A 228 9.09 -4.62 -32.78
N ASP A 229 8.72 -3.44 -32.30
CA ASP A 229 7.82 -2.43 -32.83
C ASP A 229 8.17 -1.09 -32.14
N LEU A 230 9.19 -0.39 -32.67
CA LEU A 230 9.55 0.94 -32.14
C LEU A 230 8.51 2.01 -32.54
N GLY A 231 7.71 1.72 -33.58
CA GLY A 231 6.69 2.61 -34.11
C GLY A 231 5.49 2.75 -33.19
N VAL A 232 4.95 1.62 -32.70
CA VAL A 232 3.82 1.63 -31.74
C VAL A 232 4.20 2.30 -30.42
N PHE A 233 5.48 2.25 -30.00
CA PHE A 233 5.94 2.94 -28.80
C PHE A 233 6.12 4.45 -28.99
N LEU A 234 6.55 4.90 -30.18
CA LEU A 234 6.67 6.33 -30.50
C LEU A 234 5.29 7.03 -30.53
N GLU A 235 4.25 6.34 -30.97
CA GLU A 235 2.88 6.86 -30.96
C GLU A 235 2.26 6.94 -29.55
N ALA A 236 2.72 6.11 -28.61
CA ALA A 236 2.20 6.07 -27.24
C ALA A 236 2.75 7.19 -26.32
N THR A 237 3.70 8.01 -26.79
CA THR A 237 4.29 9.10 -26.00
C THR A 237 3.96 10.47 -26.59
N ALA A 238 3.33 11.35 -25.80
CA ALA A 238 2.96 12.69 -26.25
C ALA A 238 4.17 13.62 -26.52
N ASP A 239 5.39 13.22 -26.14
CA ASP A 239 6.64 13.91 -26.50
C ASP A 239 7.73 12.90 -26.89
N HIS A 240 8.04 12.86 -28.19
CA HIS A 240 8.99 11.94 -28.83
C HIS A 240 10.43 12.49 -28.86
N ARG A 241 10.65 13.74 -28.44
CA ARG A 241 11.98 14.39 -28.46
C ARG A 241 13.05 13.67 -27.62
N PRO A 242 12.75 13.11 -26.43
CA PRO A 242 13.75 12.41 -25.62
C PRO A 242 14.29 11.14 -26.30
N VAL A 243 13.40 10.41 -27.00
CA VAL A 243 13.73 9.16 -27.70
C VAL A 243 14.61 9.43 -28.93
N LEU A 244 14.27 10.46 -29.71
CA LEU A 244 15.08 10.91 -30.86
C LEU A 244 16.48 11.38 -30.46
N ASN A 245 16.61 12.10 -29.35
CA ASN A 245 17.91 12.56 -28.86
C ASN A 245 18.81 11.40 -28.40
N PHE A 246 18.22 10.35 -27.81
CA PHE A 246 18.95 9.15 -27.42
C PHE A 246 19.44 8.35 -28.64
N LEU A 247 18.60 8.17 -29.66
CA LEU A 247 18.98 7.50 -30.91
C LEU A 247 20.10 8.25 -31.65
N LYS A 248 20.02 9.59 -31.71
CA LYS A 248 21.11 10.42 -32.26
C LYS A 248 22.41 10.25 -31.49
N LYS A 249 22.35 10.17 -30.16
CA LYS A 249 23.52 9.96 -29.32
C LYS A 249 24.18 8.60 -29.58
N ILE A 250 23.39 7.55 -29.80
CA ILE A 250 23.90 6.21 -30.16
C ILE A 250 24.51 6.21 -31.57
N GLY A 251 23.84 6.82 -32.56
CA GLY A 251 24.38 6.93 -33.93
C GLY A 251 25.71 7.70 -33.98
N ASN A 252 25.88 8.71 -33.13
CA ASN A 252 27.12 9.47 -33.00
C ASN A 252 28.22 8.74 -32.21
N MET A 253 27.90 7.68 -31.46
CA MET A 253 28.90 6.82 -30.78
C MET A 253 29.35 5.65 -31.65
N ALA A 254 28.67 5.42 -32.79
CA ALA A 254 28.98 4.36 -33.75
C ALA A 254 29.72 4.84 -35.02
N ASN A 255 30.12 6.11 -35.07
CA ASN A 255 30.95 6.72 -36.13
C ASN A 255 32.28 7.20 -35.55
#